data_AF-A0A6C0M2L0-F1
#
_entry.id   AF-A0A6C0M2L0-F1
#
_cell.length_a   1.000
_cell.length_b   1.000
_cell.length_c   1.000
_cell.angle_alpha   90.00
_cell.angle_beta   90.00
_cell.angle_gamma   90.00
#
_symmetry.space_group_name_H-M   'P 1'
#
loop_
_entity.id
_entity.type
_entity.pdbx_description
1 polymer ?
#
loop_
_entity_poly.entity_id
_entity_poly.type
_entity_poly.pdbx_seq_one_letter_code
_entity_poly.pdbx_strand_id
1 'polypeptide(L)'
;MEAEIYTTSDDELPFAYFNPNNMLVYWMCNYDEENRLVSVFYGRNKKSDPEDRRVAVCGSLQDAIEQRDALIIAGWRKLAPPKVKFVTDEKPKTTRERLKKKLYDKMTNNPETTKP
;
A
#
# COMPACT_ATOMS: atom_id res chain seq x y z
N MET A 1 10.00 4.34 -26.81
CA MET A 1 9.48 4.00 -25.46
C MET A 1 9.69 5.24 -24.61
N GLU A 2 8.71 6.12 -24.60
CA GLU A 2 8.75 7.37 -23.84
C GLU A 2 8.36 7.05 -22.39
N ALA A 3 9.24 7.39 -21.46
CA ALA A 3 8.94 7.29 -20.04
C ALA A 3 8.16 8.54 -19.64
N GLU A 4 6.87 8.38 -19.33
CA GLU A 4 6.06 9.42 -18.71
C GLU A 4 6.66 9.75 -17.34
N ILE A 5 7.36 10.89 -17.26
CA ILE A 5 7.83 11.45 -15.99
C ILE A 5 6.59 12.07 -15.33
N TYR A 6 6.05 11.40 -14.31
CA TYR A 6 5.00 11.94 -13.46
C TYR A 6 5.51 13.21 -12.78
N THR A 7 5.06 14.38 -13.23
CA THR A 7 5.34 15.66 -12.58
C THR A 7 4.62 15.72 -11.23
N THR A 8 5.43 15.60 -10.19
CA THR A 8 5.26 15.87 -8.76
C THR A 8 4.39 17.11 -8.46
N SER A 9 3.09 16.93 -8.27
CA SER A 9 2.20 17.99 -7.74
C SER A 9 1.47 17.59 -6.46
N ASP A 10 1.28 16.29 -6.21
CA ASP A 10 0.43 15.77 -5.11
C ASP A 10 1.14 14.72 -4.25
N ASP A 11 2.46 14.78 -4.13
CA ASP A 11 3.14 13.91 -3.17
C ASP A 11 3.06 14.56 -1.79
N GLU A 12 2.01 14.21 -1.04
CA GLU A 12 1.90 14.45 0.39
C GLU A 12 2.66 13.36 1.16
N LEU A 13 3.04 13.66 2.41
CA LEU A 13 3.62 12.63 3.29
C LEU A 13 2.67 11.44 3.44
N PRO A 14 3.18 10.20 3.56
CA PRO A 14 4.59 9.84 3.68
C PRO A 14 5.33 9.80 2.34
N PHE A 15 6.56 10.33 2.32
CA PHE A 15 7.48 10.09 1.21
C PHE A 15 8.08 8.70 1.36
N ALA A 16 8.04 7.89 0.30
CA ALA A 16 8.68 6.59 0.28
C ALA A 16 9.28 6.34 -1.10
N TYR A 17 10.60 6.14 -1.14
CA TYR A 17 11.37 5.97 -2.36
C TYR A 17 12.34 4.79 -2.21
N PHE A 18 12.65 4.13 -3.32
CA PHE A 18 13.63 3.04 -3.36
C PHE A 18 14.64 3.28 -4.48
N ASN A 19 15.84 2.75 -4.30
CA ASN A 19 16.86 2.79 -5.33
C ASN A 19 16.64 1.63 -6.32
N PRO A 20 16.32 1.88 -7.60
CA PRO A 20 16.09 0.81 -8.56
C PRO A 20 17.36 0.00 -8.88
N ASN A 21 18.56 0.59 -8.71
CA ASN A 21 19.83 -0.11 -8.91
C ASN A 21 20.16 -1.03 -7.73
N ASN A 22 19.60 -0.74 -6.55
CA ASN A 22 19.76 -1.55 -5.36
C ASN A 22 18.44 -1.64 -4.61
N MET A 23 17.59 -2.60 -5.00
CA MET A 23 16.26 -2.87 -4.41
C MET A 23 16.27 -3.26 -2.93
N LEU A 24 17.42 -3.15 -2.26
CA LEU A 24 17.58 -3.36 -0.82
C LEU A 24 17.74 -2.04 -0.06
N VAL A 25 17.75 -0.90 -0.77
CA VAL A 25 17.87 0.43 -0.18
C VAL A 25 16.60 1.23 -0.40
N TYR A 26 16.08 1.74 0.71
CA TYR A 26 14.82 2.45 0.81
C TYR A 26 15.03 3.74 1.61
N TRP A 27 14.25 4.74 1.27
CA TRP A 27 14.13 5.98 2.01
C TRP A 27 12.67 6.25 2.30
N MET A 28 12.37 6.60 3.54
CA MET A 28 11.03 6.96 3.98
C MET A 28 11.07 8.23 4.81
N CYS A 29 10.11 9.12 4.62
CA CYS A 29 9.93 10.28 5.47
C CYS A 29 8.46 10.40 5.87
N ASN A 30 8.20 10.51 7.17
CA ASN A 30 6.85 10.66 7.72
C ASN A 30 6.87 11.37 9.08
N TYR A 31 5.70 11.80 9.55
CA TYR A 31 5.53 12.23 10.93
C TYR A 31 5.55 11.03 11.90
N ASP A 32 6.25 11.22 13.01
CA ASP A 32 6.23 10.34 14.19
C ASP A 32 5.00 10.63 15.07
N GLU A 33 4.78 9.83 16.12
CA GLU A 33 3.68 9.99 17.08
C GLU A 33 3.69 11.36 17.79
N GLU A 34 4.86 11.99 17.88
CA GLU A 34 5.05 13.33 18.45
C GLU A 34 4.97 14.46 17.40
N ASN A 35 4.44 14.21 16.19
CA ASN A 35 4.39 15.16 15.06
C ASN A 35 5.78 15.69 14.60
N ARG A 36 6.85 14.97 14.92
CA ARG A 36 8.19 15.26 14.41
C ARG A 36 8.36 14.64 13.03
N LEU A 37 8.96 15.36 12.10
CA LEU A 37 9.24 14.82 10.77
C LEU A 37 10.49 13.93 10.84
N VAL A 38 10.33 12.63 10.57
CA VAL A 38 11.40 11.64 10.67
C VAL A 38 11.73 11.09 9.29
N SER A 39 13.00 11.14 8.94
CA SER A 39 13.60 10.60 7.72
C SER A 39 14.37 9.33 8.08
N VAL A 40 14.07 8.23 7.39
CA VAL A 40 14.64 6.91 7.62
C VAL A 40 15.24 6.41 6.33
N PHE A 41 16.56 6.20 6.34
CA PHE A 41 17.24 5.41 5.33
C PHE A 41 17.39 3.99 5.85
N TYR A 42 17.01 3.04 5.01
CA TYR A 42 17.13 1.63 5.29
C TYR A 42 17.93 0.96 4.18
N GLY A 43 19.03 0.29 4.53
CA GLY A 43 19.85 -0.47 3.60
C GLY A 43 20.10 -1.88 4.12
N ARG A 44 19.77 -2.90 3.31
CA ARG A 44 20.12 -4.29 3.62
C ARG A 44 21.36 -4.72 2.83
N ASN A 45 22.45 -5.03 3.54
CA ASN A 45 23.63 -5.62 2.93
C ASN A 45 23.45 -7.14 2.73
N LYS A 46 23.83 -7.66 1.55
CA LYS A 46 23.73 -9.10 1.23
C LYS A 46 24.68 -10.00 2.03
N LYS A 47 25.69 -9.41 2.68
CA LYS A 47 26.66 -10.13 3.52
C LYS A 47 26.36 -9.82 4.99
N SER A 48 25.49 -10.62 5.59
CA SER A 48 25.57 -11.07 6.99
C SER A 48 25.75 -10.04 8.13
N ASP A 49 25.24 -8.81 8.01
CA ASP A 49 25.23 -7.84 9.12
C ASP A 49 23.83 -7.23 9.33
N PRO A 50 23.52 -6.74 10.57
CA PRO A 50 22.22 -6.18 10.91
C PRO A 50 21.85 -5.03 9.97
N GLU A 51 20.55 -4.89 9.72
CA GLU A 51 19.96 -3.87 8.86
C GLU A 51 20.56 -2.48 9.16
N ASP A 52 21.24 -1.85 8.18
CA ASP A 52 21.80 -0.51 8.35
C ASP A 52 20.63 0.48 8.23
N ARG A 53 20.02 0.77 9.38
CA ARG A 53 18.95 1.73 9.52
C ARG A 53 19.52 3.04 10.07
N ARG A 54 19.48 4.09 9.26
CA ARG A 54 19.83 5.45 9.66
C ARG A 54 18.56 6.26 9.82
N VAL A 55 18.35 6.78 11.02
CA VAL A 55 17.19 7.63 11.34
C VAL A 55 17.70 9.03 11.61
N ALA A 56 17.07 10.01 10.96
CA ALA A 56 17.33 11.43 11.17
C ALA A 56 15.99 12.14 11.38
N VAL A 57 15.96 13.12 12.29
CA VAL A 57 14.82 14.01 12.44
C VAL A 57 15.06 15.21 11.51
N CYS A 58 14.12 15.48 10.62
CA CYS A 58 14.17 16.66 9.75
C CYS A 58 13.73 17.89 10.55
N GLY A 59 14.43 19.01 10.37
CA GLY A 59 14.09 20.27 11.04
C GLY A 59 12.83 20.90 10.46
N SER A 60 12.56 20.70 9.17
CA SER A 60 11.40 21.24 8.48
C SER A 60 10.89 20.32 7.37
N LEU A 61 9.65 20.54 6.93
CA LEU A 61 9.09 19.89 5.75
C LEU A 61 9.87 20.22 4.47
N GLN A 62 10.42 21.45 4.39
CA GLN A 62 11.20 21.91 3.25
C GLN A 62 12.46 21.07 3.07
N ASP A 63 13.18 20.76 4.16
CA ASP A 63 14.37 19.90 4.10
C ASP A 63 14.04 18.50 3.57
N ALA A 64 12.88 17.96 3.96
CA ALA A 64 12.43 16.66 3.47
C ALA A 64 12.05 16.69 1.98
N ILE A 65 11.49 17.80 1.51
CA ILE A 65 11.19 18.04 0.08
C ILE A 65 12.50 18.14 -0.72
N GLU A 66 13.49 18.88 -0.24
CA GLU A 66 14.80 18.98 -0.90
C GLU A 66 15.50 17.62 -0.98
N GLN A 67 15.44 16.84 0.10
CA GLN A 67 15.98 15.49 0.12
C GLN A 67 15.23 14.56 -0.84
N ARG A 68 13.90 14.64 -0.90
CA ARG A 68 13.08 13.92 -1.89
C ARG A 68 13.51 14.27 -3.31
N ASP A 69 13.61 15.55 -3.63
CA ASP A 69 13.93 16.00 -4.98
C ASP A 69 15.35 15.58 -5.38
N ALA A 70 16.32 15.63 -4.45
CA ALA A 70 17.65 15.08 -4.66
C ALA A 70 17.63 13.58 -4.98
N LEU A 71 16.78 12.79 -4.31
CA LEU A 71 16.62 11.36 -4.58
C LEU A 71 15.98 11.11 -5.95
N ILE A 72 14.95 11.88 -6.32
CA ILE A 72 14.30 11.80 -7.64
C ILE A 72 15.32 12.10 -8.75
N ILE A 73 16.11 13.17 -8.60
CA ILE A 73 17.18 13.54 -9.54
C ILE A 73 18.23 12.43 -9.64
N ALA A 74 18.56 11.78 -8.51
CA ALA A 74 19.46 10.62 -8.47
C ALA A 74 18.85 9.33 -9.08
N GLY A 75 17.62 9.39 -9.59
CA GLY A 75 16.95 8.28 -10.27
C GLY A 75 16.23 7.31 -9.34
N TRP A 76 16.01 7.68 -8.08
CA TRP A 76 15.19 6.88 -7.17
C TRP A 76 13.72 6.92 -7.62
N ARG A 77 12.99 5.85 -7.31
CA ARG A 77 11.59 5.69 -7.71
C ARG A 77 10.69 5.64 -6.49
N LYS A 78 9.50 6.22 -6.62
CA LYS A 78 8.47 6.17 -5.58
C LYS A 78 8.07 4.72 -5.30
N LEU A 79 7.99 4.37 -4.03
CA LEU A 79 7.53 3.07 -3.57
C LEU A 79 6.01 3.00 -3.74
N ALA A 80 5.53 2.03 -4.53
CA ALA A 80 4.10 1.79 -4.65
C ALA A 80 3.60 0.97 -3.44
N PRO A 81 2.48 1.37 -2.80
CA PRO A 81 1.89 0.56 -1.74
C PRO A 81 1.49 -0.82 -2.29
N PRO A 82 1.60 -1.89 -1.48
CA PRO A 82 1.25 -3.22 -1.91
C PRO A 82 -0.25 -3.30 -2.24
N LYS A 83 -0.58 -3.87 -3.40
CA LYS A 83 -1.96 -4.15 -3.79
C LYS A 83 -2.45 -5.38 -3.03
N VAL A 84 -3.08 -5.19 -1.88
CA VAL A 84 -3.69 -6.28 -1.12
C VAL A 84 -4.98 -6.72 -1.81
N LYS A 85 -5.05 -7.99 -2.20
CA LYS A 85 -6.29 -8.63 -2.63
C LYS A 85 -6.74 -9.56 -1.51
N PHE A 86 -7.86 -9.25 -0.88
CA PHE A 86 -8.50 -10.18 0.02
C PHE A 86 -9.13 -11.30 -0.81
N VAL A 87 -8.60 -12.50 -0.67
CA VAL A 87 -9.27 -13.71 -1.17
C VAL A 87 -10.18 -14.15 -0.04
N THR A 88 -11.48 -13.97 -0.20
CA THR A 88 -12.46 -14.60 0.68
C THR A 88 -12.55 -16.08 0.28
N ASP A 89 -12.44 -16.99 1.25
CA ASP A 89 -12.67 -18.43 1.09
C ASP A 89 -14.15 -18.80 0.80
N GLU A 90 -14.94 -17.84 0.32
CA GLU A 90 -16.27 -18.13 -0.18
C GLU A 90 -16.12 -18.94 -1.47
N LYS A 91 -16.16 -20.27 -1.31
CA LYS A 91 -16.33 -21.22 -2.41
C LYS A 91 -17.41 -20.64 -3.34
N PRO A 92 -17.15 -20.54 -4.66
CA PRO A 92 -18.16 -20.05 -5.57
C PRO A 92 -19.39 -20.94 -5.41
N LYS A 93 -20.51 -20.35 -4.95
CA LYS A 93 -21.77 -21.08 -4.79
C LYS A 93 -22.07 -21.75 -6.11
N THR A 94 -21.93 -23.06 -6.14
CA THR A 94 -22.19 -23.86 -7.34
C THR A 94 -23.61 -23.55 -7.81
N THR A 95 -23.89 -23.64 -9.12
CA THR A 95 -25.24 -23.41 -9.67
C THR A 95 -26.31 -24.19 -8.90
N ARG A 96 -25.93 -25.37 -8.37
CA ARG A 96 -26.73 -26.23 -7.50
C ARG A 96 -27.10 -25.61 -6.15
N GLU A 97 -26.18 -24.90 -5.49
CA GLU A 97 -26.44 -24.21 -4.22
C GLU A 97 -27.32 -22.97 -4.41
N ARG A 98 -27.15 -22.24 -5.51
CA ARG A 98 -28.06 -21.14 -5.90
C ARG A 98 -29.49 -21.67 -6.14
N LEU A 99 -29.63 -22.84 -6.77
CA LEU A 99 -30.91 -23.51 -6.99
C LEU A 99 -31.56 -24.01 -5.69
N LYS A 100 -30.77 -24.62 -4.79
CA LYS A 100 -31.26 -25.07 -3.47
C LYS A 100 -31.79 -23.89 -2.64
N LYS A 101 -31.08 -22.76 -2.62
CA LYS A 101 -31.54 -21.55 -1.92
C LYS A 101 -32.85 -21.02 -2.49
N LYS A 102 -32.97 -20.93 -3.83
CA LYS A 102 -34.22 -20.51 -4.50
C LYS A 102 -35.41 -21.44 -4.21
N LEU A 103 -35.17 -22.74 -4.08
CA LEU A 103 -36.21 -23.71 -3.71
C LEU A 103 -36.65 -23.56 -2.25
N TYR A 104 -35.69 -23.38 -1.34
CA TYR A 104 -35.97 -23.18 0.08
C TYR A 104 -36.77 -21.90 0.32
N ASP A 105 -36.36 -20.78 -0.29
CA ASP A 105 -37.04 -19.48 -0.17
C ASP A 105 -38.49 -19.50 -0.75
N LYS A 106 -38.77 -20.39 -1.72
CA LYS A 106 -40.12 -20.63 -2.25
C LYS A 106 -40.99 -21.47 -1.31
N MET A 107 -40.40 -22.37 -0.53
CA MET A 107 -41.13 -23.19 0.44
C MET A 107 -41.44 -22.42 1.72
N THR A 108 -40.62 -21.44 2.09
CA THR A 108 -40.77 -20.66 3.34
C THR A 108 -41.57 -19.37 3.18
N ASN A 109 -41.69 -18.81 1.97
CA ASN A 109 -42.50 -17.61 1.69
C ASN A 109 -43.85 -17.93 1.03
N ASN A 110 -44.52 -19.00 1.42
CA ASN A 110 -45.91 -19.21 1.01
C ASN A 110 -46.83 -18.70 2.13
N PRO A 111 -47.34 -17.45 2.06
CA PRO A 111 -48.40 -17.03 2.97
C PRO A 111 -49.64 -17.85 2.63
N GLU A 112 -49.88 -18.85 3.48
CA GLU A 112 -51.20 -19.33 3.88
C GLU A 112 -52.38 -18.89 3.00
N THR A 113 -52.89 -19.86 2.24
CA THR A 113 -54.33 -19.94 1.93
C THR A 113 -55.08 -20.13 3.24
N THR A 114 -55.27 -19.04 3.99
CA THR A 114 -56.20 -18.96 5.11
C THR A 114 -57.19 -17.88 4.77
N LYS A 115 -58.40 -18.26 4.37
CA LYS A 115 -59.61 -17.45 4.50
C LYS A 115 -60.83 -18.37 4.50
N PRO A 116 -61.91 -17.92 5.15
CA PRO A 116 -62.48 -18.51 6.36
C PRO A 116 -63.60 -19.52 6.10
#